data_AF-A0AAW0ATS9-F1
#
_entry.id   AF-A0AAW0ATS9-F1
#
_cell.length_a   1.000
_cell.length_b   1.000
_cell.length_c   1.000
_cell.angle_alpha   90.00
_cell.angle_beta   90.00
_cell.angle_gamma   90.00
#
_symmetry.space_group_name_H-M   'P 1'
#
loop_
_entity.id
_entity.type
_entity.pdbx_description
1 polymer ?
#
loop_
_entity_poly.entity_id
_entity_poly.type
_entity_poly.pdbx_seq_one_letter_code
_entity_poly.pdbx_strand_id
1 'polypeptide(L)'
;DAIYPHHYIAELSARFICHLFCCVAARTQTNMPLPSFISAVLQRIRVHSNVPYVALVLLQRLKARFPQARGSSGHRLFLSTLMIASKMVCNASFSNLSWSIAAQNIFPLRRL
;
A
#
# COMPACT_ATOMS: atom_id res chain seq x y z
N ASP A 1 4.16 19.30 16.53
CA ASP A 1 4.48 18.66 15.24
C ASP A 1 5.23 17.35 15.42
N ALA A 2 4.50 16.27 15.65
CA ALA A 2 5.10 14.94 15.73
C ALA A 2 5.36 14.43 14.31
N ILE A 3 6.63 14.38 13.91
CA ILE A 3 7.07 13.78 12.66
C ILE A 3 6.71 12.29 12.72
N TYR A 4 5.57 11.92 12.15
CA TYR A 4 5.20 10.51 12.03
C TYR A 4 6.31 9.79 11.24
N PRO A 5 6.96 8.75 11.78
CA PRO A 5 8.12 8.11 11.14
C PRO A 5 7.81 7.55 9.75
N HIS A 6 6.53 7.31 9.46
CA HIS A 6 6.06 6.81 8.16
C HIS A 6 5.58 7.91 7.20
N HIS A 7 5.60 9.19 7.58
CA HIS A 7 5.05 10.27 6.75
C HIS A 7 5.80 10.39 5.41
N TYR A 8 7.13 10.38 5.46
CA TYR A 8 7.97 10.48 4.25
C TYR A 8 7.73 9.30 3.30
N ILE A 9 7.80 8.07 3.81
CA ILE A 9 7.61 6.87 2.98
C ILE A 9 6.17 6.78 2.44
N ALA A 10 5.17 7.25 3.19
CA ALA A 10 3.80 7.27 2.75
C ALA A 10 3.56 8.23 1.58
N GLU A 11 4.12 9.45 1.69
CA GLU A 11 4.03 10.45 0.62
C GLU A 11 4.80 9.99 -0.62
N LEU A 12 6.02 9.46 -0.45
CA LEU A 12 6.82 8.91 -1.54
C LEU A 12 6.09 7.76 -2.24
N SER A 13 5.52 6.83 -1.47
CA SER A 13 4.77 5.69 -2.00
C SER A 13 3.54 6.15 -2.79
N ALA A 14 2.79 7.12 -2.26
CA ALA A 14 1.62 7.66 -2.93
C ALA A 14 1.98 8.32 -4.27
N ARG A 15 3.00 9.19 -4.29
CA ARG A 15 3.48 9.83 -5.52
C ARG A 15 3.98 8.81 -6.54
N PHE A 16 4.74 7.82 -6.08
CA PHE A 16 5.26 6.76 -6.92
C PHE A 16 4.15 5.95 -7.61
N ILE A 17 3.12 5.55 -6.85
CA ILE A 17 1.97 4.82 -7.38
C ILE A 17 1.19 5.67 -8.39
N CYS A 18 0.89 6.93 -8.04
CA CYS A 18 0.16 7.83 -8.93
C CYS A 18 0.93 8.08 -10.23
N HIS A 19 2.26 8.26 -10.14
CA HIS A 19 3.13 8.42 -11.30
C HIS A 19 3.16 7.18 -12.20
N LEU A 20 3.35 5.98 -11.64
CA LEU A 20 3.46 4.76 -12.45
C LEU A 20 2.13 4.31 -13.05
N PHE A 21 1.03 4.40 -12.30
CA PHE A 21 -0.24 3.77 -12.67
C PHE A 21 -1.31 4.77 -13.12
N CYS A 22 -0.97 6.05 -13.22
CA CYS A 22 -1.90 7.15 -13.50
C CYS A 22 -3.13 7.09 -12.59
N CYS A 23 -2.95 6.64 -11.34
CA CYS A 23 -4.02 6.63 -10.37
C CYS A 23 -4.42 8.09 -10.15
N VAL A 24 -5.57 8.49 -10.70
CA VAL A 24 -6.21 9.73 -10.27
C VAL A 24 -6.33 9.61 -8.76
N ALA A 25 -6.08 10.69 -8.02
CA ALA A 25 -6.49 10.81 -6.61
C ALA A 25 -8.03 10.82 -6.48
N ALA A 26 -8.71 10.08 -7.37
CA ALA A 26 -10.11 9.83 -7.37
C ALA A 26 -10.43 9.27 -6.00
N ARG A 27 -11.33 9.98 -5.33
CA ARG A 27 -12.00 9.58 -4.12
C ARG A 27 -12.33 8.10 -4.26
N THR A 28 -11.51 7.25 -3.65
CA THR A 28 -11.88 5.86 -3.47
C THR A 28 -13.10 5.87 -2.55
N GLN A 29 -13.76 4.72 -2.37
CA GLN A 29 -14.92 4.58 -1.47
C GLN A 29 -14.66 5.08 -0.03
N THR A 30 -13.40 5.41 0.26
CA THR A 30 -12.88 6.05 1.46
C THR A 30 -12.55 7.51 1.16
N ASN A 31 -13.12 8.44 1.93
CA ASN A 31 -12.69 9.85 1.93
C ASN A 31 -11.24 10.07 2.43
N MET A 32 -10.45 9.00 2.60
CA MET A 32 -9.07 9.07 3.08
C MET A 32 -8.09 9.27 1.91
N PRO A 33 -7.19 10.26 1.98
CA PRO A 33 -6.10 10.41 1.02
C PRO A 33 -5.14 9.23 1.03
N LEU A 34 -4.55 8.91 -0.13
CA LEU A 34 -3.62 7.79 -0.29
C LEU A 34 -2.41 7.85 0.67
N PRO A 35 -1.72 8.98 0.88
CA PRO A 35 -0.63 9.05 1.85
C PRO A 35 -1.11 8.75 3.28
N SER A 36 -2.27 9.27 3.68
CA SER A 36 -2.85 9.04 5.01
C SER A 36 -3.20 7.57 5.21
N PHE A 37 -3.77 6.92 4.19
CA PHE A 37 -4.02 5.48 4.21
C PHE A 37 -2.73 4.68 4.35
N ILE A 38 -1.71 4.98 3.54
CA ILE A 38 -0.43 4.28 3.58
C ILE A 38 0.21 4.42 4.97
N SER A 39 0.26 5.64 5.53
CA SER A 39 0.79 5.86 6.88
C SER A 39 0.02 5.06 7.93
N ALA A 40 -1.32 5.06 7.88
CA ALA A 40 -2.16 4.32 8.83
C ALA A 40 -1.93 2.81 8.76
N VAL A 41 -1.80 2.28 7.54
CA VAL A 41 -1.51 0.87 7.29
C VAL A 41 -0.13 0.51 7.86
N LEU A 42 0.91 1.27 7.52
CA LEU A 42 2.28 1.01 8.00
C LEU A 42 2.41 1.06 9.52
N GLN A 43 1.73 2.00 10.18
CA GLN A 43 1.70 2.09 11.64
C GLN A 43 1.10 0.85 12.30
N ARG A 44 0.10 0.23 11.68
CA ARG A 44 -0.66 -0.89 12.29
C ARG A 44 0.01 -2.24 12.11
N ILE A 45 0.67 -2.47 10.99
CA ILE A 45 1.20 -3.80 10.68
C ILE A 45 2.57 -4.05 11.36
N ARG A 46 3.20 -3.04 11.97
CA ARG A 46 4.52 -3.15 12.63
C ARG A 46 5.53 -3.95 11.79
N VAL A 47 5.56 -3.69 10.49
CA VAL A 47 6.41 -4.39 9.53
C VAL A 47 7.85 -3.88 9.61
N HIS A 48 8.81 -4.73 9.23
CA HIS A 48 10.20 -4.30 9.07
C HIS A 48 10.27 -3.10 8.12
N SER A 49 11.16 -2.14 8.40
CA SER A 49 11.30 -0.89 7.65
C SER A 49 11.53 -1.09 6.15
N ASN A 50 12.03 -2.27 5.75
CA ASN A 50 12.29 -2.64 4.35
C ASN A 50 11.02 -3.04 3.55
N VAL A 51 9.95 -3.49 4.22
CA VAL A 51 8.76 -4.05 3.54
C VAL A 51 8.10 -3.06 2.56
N PRO A 52 7.92 -1.76 2.89
CA PRO A 52 7.34 -0.79 1.97
C PRO A 52 8.19 -0.60 0.71
N TYR A 53 9.52 -0.58 0.85
CA TYR A 53 10.43 -0.45 -0.28
C TYR A 53 10.35 -1.65 -1.22
N VAL A 54 10.29 -2.86 -0.66
CA VAL A 54 10.08 -4.09 -1.45
C VAL A 54 8.75 -4.04 -2.19
N ALA A 55 7.67 -3.52 -1.58
CA ALA A 55 6.39 -3.34 -2.25
C ALA A 55 6.49 -2.37 -3.45
N LEU A 56 7.23 -1.26 -3.31
CA LEU A 56 7.46 -0.31 -4.41
C LEU A 56 8.26 -0.94 -5.56
N VAL A 57 9.28 -1.75 -5.25
CA VAL A 57 10.05 -2.49 -6.27
C VAL A 57 9.15 -3.49 -7.01
N LEU A 58 8.25 -4.19 -6.31
CA LEU A 58 7.28 -5.08 -6.94
C LEU A 58 6.33 -4.32 -7.89
N LEU A 59 5.86 -3.14 -7.49
CA LEU A 59 5.05 -2.26 -8.34
C LEU A 59 5.81 -1.78 -9.58
N GLN A 60 7.08 -1.41 -9.43
CA GLN A 60 7.93 -1.03 -10.56
C GLN A 60 8.09 -2.19 -11.55
N ARG A 61 8.35 -3.40 -11.06
CA ARG A 61 8.48 -4.60 -11.90
C ARG A 61 7.16 -4.94 -12.60
N LEU A 62 6.03 -4.79 -11.90
CA LEU A 62 4.70 -4.95 -12.50
C LEU A 62 4.52 -3.98 -13.66
N LYS A 63 4.87 -2.69 -13.46
CA LYS A 63 4.74 -1.67 -14.50
C LYS A 63 5.68 -1.92 -15.68
N ALA A 64 6.92 -2.35 -15.43
CA ALA A 64 7.87 -2.70 -16.48
C ALA A 64 7.37 -3.87 -17.35
N ARG A 65 6.75 -4.89 -16.73
CA ARG A 65 6.20 -6.04 -17.44
C ARG A 65 4.88 -5.73 -18.17
N PHE A 66 4.08 -4.83 -17.63
CA PHE A 66 2.79 -4.42 -18.19
C PHE A 66 2.69 -2.88 -18.29
N PRO A 67 3.31 -2.26 -19.30
CA PRO A 67 3.38 -0.79 -19.41
C PRO A 67 2.00 -0.11 -19.51
N GLN A 68 1.02 -0.82 -20.07
CA GLN A 68 -0.36 -0.33 -20.21
C GLN A 68 -1.20 -0.50 -18.93
N ALA A 69 -0.68 -1.14 -17.88
CA ALA A 69 -1.39 -1.30 -16.62
C ALA A 69 -1.69 0.07 -16.01
N ARG A 70 -2.97 0.28 -15.69
CA ARG A 70 -3.49 1.45 -14.97
C ARG A 70 -4.12 0.99 -13.66
N GLY A 71 -4.05 1.82 -12.63
CA GLY A 71 -4.63 1.50 -11.33
C GLY A 71 -5.94 2.24 -11.12
N SER A 72 -7.04 1.50 -10.94
CA SER A 72 -8.32 2.09 -10.54
C SER A 72 -8.32 2.61 -9.09
N SER A 73 -7.39 2.12 -8.26
CA SER A 73 -7.23 2.53 -6.86
C SER A 73 -5.79 2.31 -6.39
N GLY A 74 -5.07 3.40 -6.09
CA GLY A 74 -3.74 3.32 -5.49
C GLY A 74 -3.73 2.63 -4.12
N HIS A 75 -4.84 2.72 -3.38
CA HIS A 75 -5.04 2.07 -2.08
C HIS A 75 -4.97 0.54 -2.20
N ARG A 76 -5.69 -0.04 -3.17
CA ARG A 76 -5.66 -1.49 -3.44
C ARG A 76 -4.29 -1.93 -3.90
N LEU A 77 -3.70 -1.21 -4.86
CA LEU A 77 -2.38 -1.54 -5.40
C LEU A 77 -1.32 -1.59 -4.30
N PHE A 78 -1.30 -0.58 -3.43
CA PHE A 78 -0.36 -0.55 -2.32
C PHE A 78 -0.60 -1.69 -1.33
N LEU A 79 -1.85 -1.88 -0.86
CA LEU A 79 -2.14 -2.90 0.14
C LEU A 79 -1.80 -4.31 -0.37
N SER A 80 -2.21 -4.66 -1.59
CA SER A 80 -1.92 -5.98 -2.16
C SER A 80 -0.43 -6.24 -2.32
N THR A 81 0.33 -5.23 -2.78
CA THR A 81 1.79 -5.39 -2.93
C THR A 81 2.51 -5.40 -1.58
N LEU A 82 2.01 -4.66 -0.59
CA LEU A 82 2.51 -4.69 0.78
C LEU A 82 2.26 -6.05 1.45
N MET A 83 1.11 -6.68 1.23
CA MET A 83 0.82 -8.04 1.70
C MET A 83 1.82 -9.06 1.14
N ILE A 84 2.11 -8.99 -0.16
CA ILE A 84 3.08 -9.87 -0.81
C ILE A 84 4.49 -9.60 -0.27
N ALA A 85 4.90 -8.33 -0.22
CA ALA A 85 6.21 -7.94 0.31
C ALA A 85 6.40 -8.38 1.76
N SER A 86 5.37 -8.25 2.60
CA SER A 86 5.41 -8.68 3.99
C SER A 86 5.60 -10.19 4.10
N LYS A 87 4.97 -11.00 3.24
CA LYS A 87 5.18 -12.45 3.20
C LYS A 87 6.57 -12.85 2.70
N MET A 88 7.17 -12.04 1.82
CA MET A 88 8.52 -12.28 1.31
C MET A 88 9.62 -11.94 2.32
N VAL A 89 9.41 -10.88 3.12
CA VAL A 89 10.45 -10.32 3.99
C VAL A 89 10.28 -10.75 5.45
N CYS A 90 9.06 -10.98 5.91
CA CYS A 90 8.77 -11.36 7.29
C CYS A 90 8.22 -12.79 7.35
N ASN A 91 8.75 -13.61 8.26
CA ASN A 91 8.19 -14.94 8.57
C ASN A 91 6.85 -14.89 9.31
N ALA A 92 6.36 -13.69 9.68
CA ALA A 92 5.08 -13.51 10.35
C ALA A 92 3.93 -13.51 9.33
N SER A 93 3.15 -14.59 9.32
CA SER A 93 1.94 -14.70 8.50
C SER A 93 0.79 -13.90 9.13
N PHE A 94 0.65 -12.62 8.78
CA PHE A 94 -0.54 -11.85 9.12
C PHE A 94 -1.78 -12.47 8.44
N SER A 95 -2.82 -12.75 9.22
CA SER A 95 -4.10 -13.24 8.71
C SER A 95 -4.79 -12.20 7.81
N ASN A 96 -5.67 -12.62 6.90
CA ASN A 96 -6.45 -11.68 6.07
C ASN A 96 -7.32 -10.74 6.93
N LEU A 97 -7.74 -11.18 8.12
CA LEU A 97 -8.43 -10.35 9.10
C LEU A 97 -7.53 -9.22 9.62
N SER A 98 -6.26 -9.52 9.93
CA SER A 98 -5.27 -8.53 10.37
C SER A 98 -5.03 -7.46 9.30
N TRP A 99 -4.97 -7.87 8.02
CA TRP A 99 -4.85 -6.94 6.89
C TRP A 99 -6.10 -6.10 6.67
N SER A 100 -7.29 -6.68 6.83
CA SER A 100 -8.55 -5.93 6.78
C SER A 100 -8.61 -4.86 7.85
N ILE A 101 -8.27 -5.20 9.10
CA ILE A 101 -8.24 -4.24 10.22
C ILE A 101 -7.18 -3.16 9.99
N ALA A 102 -5.99 -3.54 9.50
CA ALA A 102 -4.94 -2.57 9.17
C ALA A 102 -5.40 -1.58 8.09
N ALA A 103 -6.10 -2.07 7.07
CA ALA A 103 -6.71 -1.29 6.01
C ALA A 103 -8.08 -0.69 6.38
N GLN A 104 -8.39 -0.49 7.67
CA GLN A 104 -9.64 0.12 8.16
C GLN A 104 -10.93 -0.54 7.65
N ASN A 105 -10.91 -1.84 7.34
CA ASN A 105 -12.00 -2.60 6.73
C ASN A 105 -12.53 -2.00 5.43
N ILE A 106 -11.68 -1.26 4.72
CA ILE A 106 -11.98 -0.62 3.44
C ILE A 106 -12.24 -1.67 2.35
N PHE A 107 -11.67 -2.87 2.51
CA PHE A 107 -11.82 -3.98 1.58
C PHE A 107 -12.50 -5.16 2.28
N PRO A 108 -13.53 -5.77 1.66
CA PRO A 108 -14.12 -6.98 2.21
C PRO A 108 -13.12 -8.13 2.16
N LEU A 109 -13.15 -9.04 3.15
CA LEU A 109 -12.21 -10.16 3.31
C LEU A 109 -12.03 -11.00 2.04
N ARG A 110 -13.08 -11.18 1.23
CA ARG A 110 -13.03 -11.92 -0.04
C ARG A 110 -12.11 -11.28 -1.09
N ARG A 111 -11.77 -10.00 -0.95
CA ARG A 111 -10.95 -9.22 -1.90
C ARG A 111 -9.54 -8.94 -1.37
N LEU A 112 -9.14 -9.57 -0.26
CA LEU A 112 -7.81 -9.55 0.35
C LEU A 112 -7.15 -10.93 0.21
#